data_AF-D4XQ07-F1
#
_entry.id   AF-D4XQ07-F1
#
_cell.length_a   1.000
_cell.length_b   1.000
_cell.length_c   1.000
_cell.angle_alpha   90.00
_cell.angle_beta   90.00
_cell.angle_gamma   90.00
#
_symmetry.space_group_name_H-M   'P 1'
#
loop_
_entity.id
_entity.type
_entity.pdbx_description
1 polymer ?
#
loop_
_entity_poly.entity_id
_entity_poly.type
_entity_poly.pdbx_seq_one_letter_code
_entity_poly.pdbx_strand_id
1 'polypeptide(L)'
;MSYIYPHLFSIICRIAANRTYYFECDDWRLKLREALFEQSTMADLGIGFDTEILFTEDPKQNLCKYQLLKYTDNLIQSLKDIEDLSAWRFFGIECIDEYETRSLKLASLELVQSFEKTEIFPLHRSKIIEMINMLLIHKYGYELRSVDEKYIKLDEKQGVFYCPDDESEVNWYDLTYMVISLEAKQVIPINILDEFKCQELNYQFNISFL
;
A
#
# COMPACT_ATOMS: atom_id res chain seq x y z
N MET A 1 12.14 11.30 -11.33
CA MET A 1 11.78 9.86 -11.32
C MET A 1 12.77 9.12 -12.20
N SER A 2 13.15 7.90 -11.84
CA SER A 2 13.85 7.01 -12.78
C SER A 2 12.93 6.69 -13.95
N TYR A 3 13.49 6.42 -15.12
CA TYR A 3 12.70 6.18 -16.32
C TYR A 3 12.13 4.76 -16.30
N ILE A 4 10.81 4.63 -16.15
CA ILE A 4 10.10 3.36 -16.23
C ILE A 4 9.61 3.17 -17.68
N TYR A 5 9.91 2.03 -18.28
CA TYR A 5 9.44 1.71 -19.62
C TYR A 5 7.90 1.65 -19.68
N PRO A 6 7.27 2.21 -20.73
CA PRO A 6 5.81 2.32 -20.82
C PRO A 6 5.06 0.99 -20.60
N HIS A 7 5.53 -0.10 -21.22
CA HIS A 7 4.91 -1.42 -21.07
C HIS A 7 5.00 -1.98 -19.64
N LEU A 8 6.09 -1.71 -18.91
CA LEU A 8 6.23 -2.13 -17.51
C LEU A 8 5.30 -1.32 -16.62
N PHE A 9 5.24 -0.01 -16.82
CA PHE A 9 4.32 0.88 -16.13
C PHE A 9 2.86 0.45 -16.36
N SER A 10 2.51 0.10 -17.59
CA SER A 10 1.17 -0.42 -17.93
C SER A 10 0.81 -1.67 -17.14
N ILE A 11 1.71 -2.65 -17.06
CA ILE A 11 1.49 -3.88 -16.27
C ILE A 11 1.28 -3.55 -14.79
N ILE A 12 2.14 -2.71 -14.21
CA ILE A 12 2.05 -2.29 -12.80
C ILE A 12 0.69 -1.62 -12.53
N CYS A 13 0.29 -0.68 -13.38
CA CYS A 13 -1.00 0.03 -13.27
C CYS A 13 -2.19 -0.93 -13.34
N ARG A 14 -2.16 -1.94 -14.22
CA ARG A 14 -3.22 -2.97 -14.30
C ARG A 14 -3.31 -3.82 -13.05
N ILE A 15 -2.16 -4.23 -12.49
CA ILE A 15 -2.15 -5.01 -11.25
C ILE A 15 -2.74 -4.16 -10.10
N ALA A 16 -2.29 -2.91 -9.96
CA ALA A 16 -2.82 -1.97 -8.97
C ALA A 16 -4.33 -1.72 -9.15
N ALA A 17 -4.80 -1.49 -10.38
CA ALA A 17 -6.22 -1.23 -10.68
C ALA A 17 -7.13 -2.44 -10.42
N ASN A 18 -6.62 -3.67 -10.57
CA ASN A 18 -7.38 -4.86 -10.20
C ASN A 18 -7.43 -5.08 -8.68
N ARG A 19 -6.56 -4.41 -7.92
CA ARG A 19 -6.46 -4.48 -6.45
C ARG A 19 -7.18 -3.35 -5.73
N THR A 20 -7.54 -2.27 -6.41
CA THR A 20 -8.53 -1.32 -5.90
C THR A 20 -9.87 -2.07 -5.73
N TYR A 21 -10.20 -2.39 -4.47
CA TYR A 21 -11.23 -3.34 -4.05
C TYR A 21 -12.61 -3.14 -4.72
N TYR A 22 -13.33 -4.24 -4.96
CA TYR A 22 -14.61 -4.29 -5.71
C TYR A 22 -15.89 -4.13 -4.86
N PHE A 23 -15.81 -4.10 -3.51
CA PHE A 23 -17.00 -4.27 -2.65
C PHE A 23 -17.40 -3.06 -1.80
N GLU A 24 -16.60 -1.99 -1.75
CA GLU A 24 -16.97 -0.73 -1.11
C GLU A 24 -16.66 0.42 -2.08
N CYS A 25 -17.69 0.87 -2.79
CA CYS A 25 -17.60 1.98 -3.74
C CYS A 25 -17.49 3.32 -3.00
N ASP A 26 -16.27 3.68 -2.62
CA ASP A 26 -15.93 5.08 -2.45
C ASP A 26 -15.58 5.68 -3.83
N ASP A 27 -16.18 6.83 -4.16
CA ASP A 27 -16.12 7.50 -5.47
C ASP A 27 -14.68 7.79 -5.91
N TRP A 28 -13.79 8.14 -4.98
CA TRP A 28 -12.39 8.41 -5.34
C TRP A 28 -11.62 7.13 -5.72
N ARG A 29 -11.96 5.97 -5.14
CA ARG A 29 -11.31 4.68 -5.47
C ARG A 29 -11.67 4.22 -6.86
N LEU A 30 -12.93 4.41 -7.23
CA LEU A 30 -13.40 4.13 -8.58
C LEU A 30 -12.67 5.02 -9.59
N LYS A 31 -12.57 6.33 -9.30
CA LYS A 31 -11.79 7.26 -10.13
C LYS A 31 -10.32 6.87 -10.21
N LEU A 32 -9.70 6.46 -9.10
CA LEU A 32 -8.32 5.99 -9.10
C LEU A 32 -8.16 4.73 -9.96
N ARG A 33 -9.09 3.77 -9.84
CA ARG A 33 -9.09 2.55 -10.65
C ARG A 33 -9.19 2.86 -12.14
N GLU A 34 -10.13 3.72 -12.52
CA GLU A 34 -10.34 4.15 -13.91
C GLU A 34 -9.10 4.89 -14.44
N ALA A 35 -8.55 5.81 -13.65
CA ALA A 35 -7.31 6.51 -13.93
C ALA A 35 -6.14 5.54 -14.16
N LEU A 36 -5.96 4.51 -13.33
CA LEU A 36 -4.90 3.51 -13.50
C LEU A 36 -5.08 2.71 -14.81
N PHE A 37 -6.31 2.34 -15.17
CA PHE A 37 -6.59 1.67 -16.45
C PHE A 37 -6.36 2.59 -17.66
N GLU A 38 -6.76 3.85 -17.56
CA GLU A 38 -6.52 4.86 -18.59
C GLU A 38 -5.01 5.03 -18.83
N GLN A 39 -4.24 5.25 -17.76
CA GLN A 39 -2.79 5.42 -17.86
C GLN A 39 -2.06 4.17 -18.35
N SER A 40 -2.53 2.98 -17.97
CA SER A 40 -2.04 1.74 -18.57
C SER A 40 -2.27 1.70 -20.08
N THR A 41 -3.48 2.06 -20.53
CA THR A 41 -3.82 2.05 -21.95
C THR A 41 -3.01 3.08 -22.73
N MET A 42 -2.83 4.29 -22.19
CA MET A 42 -1.99 5.33 -22.77
C MET A 42 -0.53 4.87 -22.91
N ALA A 43 0.02 4.26 -21.86
CA ALA A 43 1.38 3.74 -21.85
C ALA A 43 1.59 2.61 -22.88
N ASP A 44 0.63 1.69 -23.03
CA ASP A 44 0.66 0.64 -24.06
C ASP A 44 0.62 1.22 -25.48
N LEU A 45 -0.16 2.28 -25.69
CA LEU A 45 -0.28 2.96 -26.98
C LEU A 45 0.90 3.89 -27.28
N GLY A 46 1.81 4.11 -26.32
CA GLY A 46 2.91 5.06 -26.44
C GLY A 46 2.44 6.51 -26.53
N ILE A 47 1.22 6.80 -26.09
CA ILE A 47 0.63 8.14 -26.05
C ILE A 47 0.91 8.67 -24.64
N GLY A 48 1.60 9.82 -24.53
CA GLY A 48 2.18 10.33 -23.28
C GLY A 48 1.32 10.04 -22.04
N PHE A 49 1.84 9.20 -21.14
CA PHE A 49 1.19 8.82 -19.89
C PHE A 49 1.76 9.63 -18.73
N ASP A 50 0.94 9.85 -17.72
CA ASP A 50 1.28 10.65 -16.56
C ASP A 50 1.59 9.75 -15.36
N THR A 51 2.86 9.69 -15.00
CA THR A 51 3.33 9.05 -13.76
C THR A 51 2.93 9.84 -12.51
N GLU A 52 2.53 11.11 -12.66
CA GLU A 52 2.11 12.00 -11.57
C GLU A 52 0.61 11.91 -11.25
N ILE A 53 -0.18 11.11 -11.98
CA ILE A 53 -1.60 10.82 -11.64
C ILE A 53 -1.78 10.30 -10.20
N LEU A 54 -0.67 9.81 -9.64
CA LEU A 54 -0.55 9.26 -8.32
C LEU A 54 -0.39 10.32 -7.21
N PHE A 55 -0.22 11.60 -7.55
CA PHE A 55 -0.17 12.71 -6.60
C PHE A 55 -1.48 13.52 -6.61
N THR A 56 -1.97 13.83 -5.43
CA THR A 56 -3.15 14.66 -5.18
C THR A 56 -2.85 15.67 -4.09
N GLU A 57 -3.65 16.73 -3.99
CA GLU A 57 -3.55 17.69 -2.89
C GLU A 57 -3.92 17.07 -1.54
N ASP A 58 -4.76 16.03 -1.52
CA ASP A 58 -5.17 15.32 -0.31
C ASP A 58 -4.08 14.34 0.18
N PRO A 59 -3.43 14.61 1.33
CA PRO A 59 -2.39 13.74 1.86
C PRO A 59 -2.89 12.32 2.16
N LYS A 60 -4.16 12.18 2.56
CA LYS A 60 -4.76 10.87 2.87
C LYS A 60 -4.85 9.99 1.63
N GLN A 61 -5.25 10.56 0.49
CA GLN A 61 -5.28 9.85 -0.79
C GLN A 61 -3.86 9.48 -1.24
N ASN A 62 -2.88 10.35 -1.04
CA ASN A 62 -1.48 10.07 -1.35
C ASN A 62 -0.96 8.85 -0.57
N LEU A 63 -1.25 8.77 0.73
CA LEU A 63 -0.88 7.60 1.54
C LEU A 63 -1.58 6.33 1.04
N CYS A 64 -2.87 6.40 0.70
CA CYS A 64 -3.60 5.24 0.16
C CYS A 64 -2.99 4.75 -1.15
N LYS A 65 -2.64 5.67 -2.06
CA LYS A 65 -2.00 5.36 -3.34
C LYS A 65 -0.62 4.73 -3.13
N TYR A 66 0.18 5.29 -2.22
CA TYR A 66 1.46 4.70 -1.83
C TYR A 66 1.28 3.25 -1.35
N GLN A 67 0.37 3.01 -0.40
CA GLN A 67 0.13 1.68 0.16
C GLN A 67 -0.37 0.69 -0.90
N LEU A 68 -1.22 1.12 -1.84
CA LEU A 68 -1.63 0.32 -3.00
C LEU A 68 -0.45 -0.09 -3.88
N LEU A 69 0.46 0.84 -4.17
CA LEU A 69 1.64 0.58 -4.99
C LEU A 69 2.66 -0.30 -4.26
N LYS A 70 2.87 -0.07 -2.95
CA LYS A 70 3.72 -0.91 -2.11
C LYS A 70 3.21 -2.35 -2.07
N TYR A 71 1.91 -2.55 -1.94
CA TYR A 71 1.30 -3.87 -2.03
C TYR A 71 1.49 -4.49 -3.41
N THR A 72 1.29 -3.69 -4.47
CA THR A 72 1.49 -4.12 -5.86
C THR A 72 2.93 -4.56 -6.11
N ASP A 73 3.91 -3.81 -5.59
CA ASP A 73 5.32 -4.19 -5.64
C ASP A 73 5.57 -5.49 -4.90
N ASN A 74 5.09 -5.65 -3.65
CA ASN A 74 5.24 -6.91 -2.90
C ASN A 74 4.70 -8.12 -3.67
N LEU A 75 3.55 -7.99 -4.33
CA LEU A 75 3.00 -9.03 -5.22
C LEU A 75 3.96 -9.33 -6.38
N ILE A 76 4.45 -8.30 -7.07
CA ILE A 76 5.39 -8.46 -8.19
C ILE A 76 6.71 -9.11 -7.72
N GLN A 77 7.23 -8.72 -6.55
CA GLN A 77 8.43 -9.33 -5.98
C GLN A 77 8.23 -10.82 -5.65
N SER A 78 7.00 -11.21 -5.29
CA SER A 78 6.66 -12.61 -5.00
C SER A 78 6.56 -13.51 -6.23
N LEU A 79 6.50 -12.93 -7.44
CA LEU A 79 6.51 -13.69 -8.69
C LEU A 79 7.83 -14.48 -8.84
N LYS A 80 7.75 -15.62 -9.51
CA LYS A 80 8.93 -16.38 -9.93
C LYS A 80 9.75 -15.54 -10.91
N ASP A 81 11.04 -15.84 -11.00
CA ASP A 81 11.93 -15.15 -11.95
C ASP A 81 11.49 -15.37 -13.41
N ILE A 82 10.89 -16.53 -13.66
CA ILE A 82 10.21 -16.86 -14.91
C ILE A 82 8.79 -17.32 -14.56
N GLU A 83 7.80 -16.55 -15.02
CA GLU A 83 6.39 -16.91 -14.88
C GLU A 83 5.91 -17.72 -16.08
N ASP A 84 5.21 -18.81 -15.81
CA ASP A 84 4.62 -19.68 -16.83
C ASP A 84 3.25 -19.12 -17.23
N LEU A 85 3.17 -18.60 -18.46
CA LEU A 85 1.97 -18.04 -19.05
C LEU A 85 1.26 -19.04 -19.97
N SER A 86 1.68 -20.31 -20.00
CA SER A 86 1.04 -21.35 -20.83
C SER A 86 -0.46 -21.51 -20.53
N ALA A 87 -0.87 -21.26 -19.29
CA ALA A 87 -2.27 -21.22 -18.88
C ALA A 87 -3.09 -20.18 -19.68
N TRP A 88 -2.47 -19.11 -20.18
CA TRP A 88 -3.16 -18.02 -20.90
C TRP A 88 -3.52 -18.42 -22.33
N ARG A 89 -2.83 -19.40 -22.92
CA ARG A 89 -3.20 -19.97 -24.22
C ARG A 89 -4.55 -20.67 -24.18
N PHE A 90 -4.93 -21.26 -23.04
CA PHE A 90 -6.26 -21.86 -22.88
C PHE A 90 -7.40 -20.83 -23.00
N PHE A 91 -7.09 -19.54 -22.79
CA PHE A 91 -8.03 -18.44 -23.01
C PHE A 91 -7.94 -17.82 -24.41
N GLY A 92 -7.22 -18.46 -25.35
CA GLY A 92 -7.10 -18.01 -26.74
C GLY A 92 -6.22 -16.78 -26.93
N ILE A 93 -5.42 -16.41 -25.93
CA ILE A 93 -4.46 -15.30 -26.00
C ILE A 93 -3.17 -15.84 -26.61
N GLU A 94 -2.76 -15.31 -27.77
CA GLU A 94 -1.41 -15.56 -28.31
C GLU A 94 -0.38 -14.93 -27.38
N CYS A 95 0.29 -15.76 -26.58
CA CYS A 95 1.29 -15.33 -25.61
C CYS A 95 2.54 -16.22 -25.68
N ILE A 96 3.69 -15.62 -25.32
CA ILE A 96 4.94 -16.33 -25.07
C ILE A 96 4.72 -17.20 -23.82
N ASP A 97 5.22 -18.43 -23.84
CA ASP A 97 5.00 -19.41 -22.76
C ASP A 97 5.58 -18.95 -21.42
N GLU A 98 6.56 -18.06 -21.46
CA GLU A 98 7.34 -17.63 -20.31
C GLU A 98 7.53 -16.11 -20.32
N TYR A 99 7.49 -15.50 -19.13
CA TYR A 99 7.80 -14.10 -18.92
C TYR A 99 8.88 -13.94 -17.85
N GLU A 100 10.02 -13.34 -18.23
CA GLU A 100 11.09 -12.99 -17.29
C GLU A 100 10.68 -11.76 -16.46
N THR A 101 10.48 -11.94 -15.16
CA THR A 101 9.90 -10.92 -14.29
C THR A 101 10.91 -9.90 -13.78
N ARG A 102 12.22 -10.10 -14.02
CA ARG A 102 13.29 -9.27 -13.46
C ARG A 102 13.11 -7.77 -13.73
N SER A 103 12.81 -7.40 -14.98
CA SER A 103 12.60 -5.99 -15.33
C SER A 103 11.35 -5.41 -14.70
N LEU A 104 10.29 -6.22 -14.56
CA LEU A 104 9.05 -5.80 -13.88
C LEU A 104 9.28 -5.56 -12.38
N LYS A 105 10.02 -6.46 -11.71
CA LYS A 105 10.43 -6.33 -10.30
C LYS A 105 11.25 -5.07 -10.05
N LEU A 106 12.19 -4.74 -10.95
CA LEU A 106 12.98 -3.51 -10.83
C LEU A 106 12.10 -2.27 -11.03
N ALA A 107 11.25 -2.27 -12.05
CA ALA A 107 10.35 -1.16 -12.35
C ALA A 107 9.34 -0.89 -11.22
N SER A 108 8.77 -1.94 -10.60
CA SER A 108 7.83 -1.78 -9.50
C SER A 108 8.50 -1.19 -8.26
N LEU A 109 9.71 -1.64 -7.94
CA LEU A 109 10.48 -1.12 -6.81
C LEU A 109 10.84 0.36 -7.04
N GLU A 110 11.35 0.70 -8.23
CA GLU A 110 11.68 2.08 -8.59
C GLU A 110 10.46 3.00 -8.52
N LEU A 111 9.29 2.52 -8.97
CA LEU A 111 8.04 3.25 -8.87
C LEU A 111 7.74 3.57 -7.41
N VAL A 112 7.68 2.56 -6.54
CA VAL A 112 7.39 2.73 -5.10
C VAL A 112 8.38 3.69 -4.44
N GLN A 113 9.69 3.52 -4.67
CA GLN A 113 10.72 4.40 -4.11
C GLN A 113 10.53 5.87 -4.54
N SER A 114 10.02 6.10 -5.75
CA SER A 114 9.72 7.46 -6.21
C SER A 114 8.53 8.11 -5.48
N PHE A 115 7.68 7.29 -4.83
CA PHE A 115 6.53 7.70 -4.00
C PHE A 115 6.82 7.77 -2.51
N GLU A 116 7.98 7.33 -2.04
CA GLU A 116 8.40 7.42 -0.62
C GLU A 116 8.72 8.87 -0.22
N LYS A 117 7.73 9.75 -0.32
CA LYS A 117 7.81 11.18 -0.02
C LYS A 117 6.98 11.47 1.22
N THR A 118 7.63 11.52 2.38
CA THR A 118 6.96 11.78 3.66
C THR A 118 6.26 13.14 3.73
N GLU A 119 6.69 14.11 2.91
CA GLU A 119 6.17 15.48 2.90
C GLU A 119 4.72 15.58 2.43
N ILE A 120 4.24 14.59 1.67
CA ILE A 120 2.89 14.58 1.08
C ILE A 120 1.94 13.61 1.80
N PHE A 121 2.40 12.96 2.88
CA PHE A 121 1.60 12.03 3.68
C PHE A 121 1.07 12.71 4.95
N PRO A 122 -0.05 12.24 5.53
CA PRO A 122 -0.57 12.78 6.78
C PRO A 122 0.42 12.52 7.93
N LEU A 123 0.59 13.47 8.85
CA LEU A 123 1.51 13.34 9.98
C LEU A 123 0.95 12.41 11.08
N HIS A 124 0.84 11.12 10.80
CA HIS A 124 0.26 10.14 11.73
C HIS A 124 1.26 9.50 12.68
N ARG A 125 2.56 9.52 12.36
CA ARG A 125 3.61 8.82 13.14
C ARG A 125 3.50 9.07 14.65
N SER A 126 3.47 10.33 15.06
CA SER A 126 3.43 10.69 16.48
C SER A 126 2.17 10.19 17.18
N LYS A 127 1.02 10.22 16.49
CA LYS A 127 -0.28 9.78 17.02
C LYS A 127 -0.37 8.27 17.13
N ILE A 128 0.19 7.54 16.17
CA ILE A 128 0.29 6.07 16.25
C ILE A 128 1.15 5.68 17.46
N ILE A 129 2.30 6.33 17.66
CA ILE A 129 3.17 6.12 18.83
C ILE A 129 2.43 6.47 20.13
N GLU A 130 1.76 7.62 20.18
CA GLU A 130 0.98 8.05 21.34
C GLU A 130 -0.09 7.02 21.73
N MET A 131 -0.83 6.52 20.75
CA MET A 131 -1.84 5.49 20.94
C MET A 131 -1.24 4.18 21.46
N ILE A 132 -0.13 3.71 20.88
CA ILE A 132 0.57 2.51 21.36
C ILE A 132 1.01 2.68 22.81
N ASN A 133 1.62 3.83 23.14
CA ASN A 133 2.07 4.10 24.50
C ASN A 133 0.90 4.10 25.50
N MET A 134 -0.26 4.65 25.14
CA MET A 134 -1.46 4.60 25.98
C MET A 134 -1.91 3.16 26.23
N LEU A 135 -1.92 2.32 25.20
CA LEU A 135 -2.26 0.90 25.31
C LEU A 135 -1.29 0.17 26.26
N LEU A 136 0.01 0.40 26.09
CA LEU A 136 1.06 -0.21 26.91
C LEU A 136 0.99 0.24 28.38
N ILE A 137 0.78 1.53 28.65
CA ILE A 137 0.61 2.08 30.01
C ILE A 137 -0.56 1.40 30.74
N HIS A 138 -1.65 1.14 30.02
CA HIS A 138 -2.84 0.50 30.57
C HIS A 138 -2.81 -1.04 30.47
N LYS A 139 -1.69 -1.63 30.02
CA LYS A 139 -1.48 -3.09 29.87
C LYS A 139 -2.45 -3.76 28.89
N TYR A 140 -2.87 -3.03 27.86
CA TYR A 140 -3.61 -3.59 26.75
C TYR A 140 -2.65 -4.03 25.64
N GLY A 141 -2.96 -5.18 25.03
CA GLY A 141 -2.29 -5.64 23.81
C GLY A 141 -2.81 -4.93 22.57
N TYR A 142 -2.01 -4.99 21.51
CA TYR A 142 -2.40 -4.57 20.18
C TYR A 142 -1.71 -5.45 19.14
N GLU A 143 -2.33 -5.54 17.97
CA GLU A 143 -1.72 -6.12 16.78
C GLU A 143 -1.53 -5.01 15.77
N LEU A 144 -0.31 -4.83 15.27
CA LEU A 144 0.01 -3.83 14.27
C LEU A 144 0.55 -4.55 13.03
N ARG A 145 0.05 -4.16 11.86
CA ARG A 145 0.35 -4.82 10.59
C ARG A 145 0.83 -3.83 9.55
N SER A 146 1.75 -4.28 8.70
CA SER A 146 2.26 -3.54 7.56
C SER A 146 1.54 -3.90 6.24
N VAL A 147 1.89 -3.22 5.15
CA VAL A 147 1.37 -3.47 3.80
C VAL A 147 1.63 -4.90 3.32
N ASP A 148 2.74 -5.52 3.70
CA ASP A 148 3.07 -6.91 3.42
C ASP A 148 2.54 -7.90 4.49
N GLU A 149 1.57 -7.47 5.30
CA GLU A 149 0.92 -8.26 6.35
C GLU A 149 1.84 -8.76 7.48
N LYS A 150 3.09 -8.28 7.52
CA LYS A 150 4.02 -8.60 8.61
C LYS A 150 3.51 -8.00 9.92
N TYR A 151 3.79 -8.72 11.01
CA TYR A 151 3.52 -8.21 12.35
C TYR A 151 4.58 -7.18 12.72
N ILE A 152 4.15 -6.04 13.25
CA ILE A 152 5.04 -4.91 13.54
C ILE A 152 5.00 -4.57 15.03
N LYS A 153 6.15 -4.20 15.59
CA LYS A 153 6.29 -3.67 16.95
C LYS A 153 6.85 -2.25 16.94
N LEU A 154 6.63 -1.53 18.03
CA LEU A 154 7.27 -0.26 18.31
C LEU A 154 8.45 -0.49 19.27
N ASP A 155 9.64 0.00 18.95
CA ASP A 155 10.69 0.21 19.94
C ASP A 155 10.43 1.56 20.62
N GLU A 156 9.93 1.52 21.86
CA GLU A 156 9.58 2.72 22.64
C GLU A 156 10.79 3.63 22.91
N LYS A 157 12.01 3.07 22.97
CA LYS A 157 13.23 3.85 23.27
C LYS A 157 13.67 4.68 22.08
N GLN A 158 13.50 4.13 20.88
CA GLN A 158 13.97 4.72 19.63
C GLN A 158 12.82 5.40 18.85
N GLY A 159 11.57 5.07 19.16
CA GLY A 159 10.39 5.55 18.43
C GLY A 159 10.33 5.02 16.99
N VAL A 160 10.89 3.85 16.73
CA VAL A 160 10.94 3.19 15.41
C VAL A 160 10.06 1.95 15.38
N PHE A 161 9.46 1.68 14.23
CA PHE A 161 8.69 0.46 14.01
C PHE A 161 9.58 -0.60 13.39
N TYR A 162 9.39 -1.86 13.78
CA TYR A 162 10.18 -2.97 13.25
C TYR A 162 9.37 -4.26 13.16
N CYS A 163 9.76 -5.13 12.22
CA CYS A 163 9.28 -6.50 12.16
C CYS A 163 10.09 -7.36 13.15
N PRO A 164 9.47 -8.07 14.12
CA PRO A 164 10.20 -8.84 15.11
C PRO A 164 10.78 -10.15 14.55
N ASP A 165 10.33 -10.61 13.39
CA ASP A 165 10.78 -11.88 12.79
C ASP A 165 12.15 -11.72 12.10
N ASP A 166 12.42 -10.55 11.52
CA ASP A 166 13.64 -10.27 10.75
C ASP A 166 14.40 -9.01 11.20
N GLU A 167 13.91 -8.34 12.26
CA GLU A 167 14.46 -7.10 12.86
C GLU A 167 14.56 -5.91 11.88
N SER A 168 13.88 -5.99 10.72
CA SER A 168 13.87 -4.89 9.75
C SER A 168 13.07 -3.69 10.27
N GLU A 169 13.63 -2.49 10.09
CA GLU A 169 12.91 -1.24 10.35
C GLU A 169 11.80 -1.06 9.31
N VAL A 170 10.65 -0.60 9.78
CA VAL A 170 9.45 -0.39 8.98
C VAL A 170 9.03 1.07 9.09
N ASN A 171 8.72 1.70 7.96
CA ASN A 171 8.26 3.07 8.00
C ASN A 171 6.84 3.15 8.53
N TRP A 172 6.50 4.25 9.21
CA TRP A 172 5.16 4.44 9.76
C TRP A 172 4.07 4.45 8.66
N TYR A 173 4.42 4.87 7.44
CA TYR A 173 3.50 4.92 6.30
C TYR A 173 3.29 3.55 5.64
N ASP A 174 4.11 2.54 6.02
CA ASP A 174 3.89 1.14 5.65
C ASP A 174 2.88 0.45 6.58
N LEU A 175 2.41 1.11 7.64
CA LEU A 175 1.42 0.55 8.58
C LEU A 175 0.01 0.59 7.96
N THR A 176 -0.66 -0.55 7.91
CA THR A 176 -1.98 -0.71 7.24
C THR A 176 -3.14 -0.83 8.19
N TYR A 177 -2.98 -1.52 9.33
CA TYR A 177 -4.03 -1.55 10.34
C TYR A 177 -3.48 -1.91 11.71
N MET A 178 -4.24 -1.56 12.73
CA MET A 178 -4.05 -1.99 14.10
C MET A 178 -5.33 -2.63 14.62
N VAL A 179 -5.19 -3.73 15.33
CA VAL A 179 -6.30 -4.37 16.04
C VAL A 179 -6.10 -4.16 17.53
N ILE A 180 -7.14 -3.66 18.19
CA ILE A 180 -7.19 -3.48 19.65
C ILE A 180 -8.50 -4.05 20.18
N SER A 181 -8.54 -4.39 21.48
CA SER A 181 -9.78 -4.85 22.10
C SER A 181 -10.79 -3.71 22.31
N LEU A 182 -12.06 -4.04 22.49
CA LEU A 182 -13.11 -3.07 22.83
C LEU A 182 -12.84 -2.34 24.15
N GLU A 183 -12.23 -2.99 25.14
CA GLU A 183 -11.84 -2.37 26.41
C GLU A 183 -10.70 -1.38 26.20
N ALA A 184 -9.73 -1.74 25.36
CA ALA A 184 -8.59 -0.90 25.01
C ALA A 184 -9.01 0.40 24.31
N LYS A 185 -10.12 0.38 23.57
CA LYS A 185 -10.72 1.58 22.98
C LYS A 185 -11.05 2.67 24.00
N GLN A 186 -11.41 2.29 25.24
CA GLN A 186 -11.85 3.22 26.27
C GLN A 186 -10.71 4.09 26.83
N VAL A 187 -9.45 3.65 26.69
CA VAL A 187 -8.28 4.40 27.16
C VAL A 187 -7.69 5.32 26.10
N ILE A 188 -8.14 5.21 24.85
CA ILE A 188 -7.69 6.06 23.75
C ILE A 188 -8.66 7.25 23.62
N PRO A 189 -8.15 8.49 23.65
CA PRO A 189 -8.95 9.68 23.40
C PRO A 189 -9.73 9.61 22.09
N ILE A 190 -11.02 9.96 22.13
CA ILE A 190 -11.93 9.90 20.98
C ILE A 190 -11.40 10.74 19.81
N ASN A 191 -10.79 11.89 20.07
CA ASN A 191 -10.20 12.75 19.03
C ASN A 191 -9.06 12.07 18.27
N ILE A 192 -8.27 11.20 18.93
CA ILE A 192 -7.23 10.41 18.25
C ILE A 192 -7.90 9.34 17.38
N LEU A 193 -8.89 8.62 17.94
CA LEU A 193 -9.62 7.61 17.19
C LEU A 193 -10.35 8.20 15.97
N ASP A 194 -10.97 9.38 16.11
CA ASP A 194 -11.72 10.05 15.05
C ASP A 194 -10.86 10.38 13.83
N GLU A 195 -9.56 10.61 14.02
CA GLU A 195 -8.64 10.84 12.90
C GLU A 195 -8.36 9.58 12.08
N PHE A 196 -8.48 8.40 12.70
CA PHE A 196 -8.29 7.09 12.09
C PHE A 196 -9.63 6.38 11.80
N LYS A 197 -10.77 6.94 12.21
CA LYS A 197 -12.14 6.45 11.94
C LYS A 197 -12.58 6.57 10.47
N CYS A 198 -11.65 6.61 9.53
CA CYS A 198 -12.00 6.49 8.12
C CYS A 198 -12.45 5.06 7.82
N GLN A 199 -13.73 4.81 8.06
CA GLN A 199 -14.46 3.61 7.65
C GLN A 199 -14.58 3.47 6.12
N GLU A 200 -14.09 4.44 5.33
CA GLU A 200 -14.21 4.43 3.88
C GLU A 200 -12.99 3.79 3.20
N LEU A 201 -11.91 3.50 3.94
CA LEU A 201 -10.59 3.29 3.35
C LEU A 201 -9.84 2.06 3.91
N ASN A 202 -10.13 0.86 3.38
CA ASN A 202 -9.28 -0.36 3.43
C ASN A 202 -7.77 -0.21 3.03
N TYR A 203 -7.26 1.01 2.82
CA TYR A 203 -5.84 1.32 2.61
C TYR A 203 -5.44 2.60 3.37
N GLN A 204 -6.00 2.75 4.56
CA GLN A 204 -5.51 3.64 5.59
C GLN A 204 -5.24 2.80 6.81
N PHE A 205 -4.29 3.24 7.63
CA PHE A 205 -4.11 2.69 8.96
C PHE A 205 -5.47 2.58 9.68
N ASN A 206 -6.05 1.38 9.66
CA ASN A 206 -7.40 1.12 10.11
C ASN A 206 -7.35 0.53 11.52
N ILE A 207 -8.18 1.02 12.44
CA ILE A 207 -8.26 0.44 13.78
C ILE A 207 -9.48 -0.48 13.83
N SER A 208 -9.22 -1.79 13.86
CA SER A 208 -10.26 -2.81 14.03
C SER A 208 -10.46 -3.17 15.50
N PHE A 209 -11.69 -3.50 15.87
CA PHE A 209 -12.06 -3.91 17.23
C PHE A 209 -12.48 -5.39 17.22
N LEU A 210 -11.84 -6.20 18.06
CA LEU A 210 -12.23 -7.58 18.36
C LEU A 210 -12.75 -7.70 19.80
#